data_AF-A0A2Z6LIB3-F1
#
_entry.id   AF-A0A2Z6LIB3-F1
#
_cell.length_a   1.000
_cell.length_b   1.000
_cell.length_c   1.000
_cell.angle_alpha   90.00
_cell.angle_beta   90.00
_cell.angle_gamma   90.00
#
_symmetry.space_group_name_H-M   'P 1'
#
loop_
_entity.id
_entity.type
_entity.pdbx_description
1 polymer ?
#
loop_
_entity_poly.entity_id
_entity_poly.type
_entity_poly.pdbx_seq_one_letter_code
_entity_poly.pdbx_strand_id
1 'polypeptide(L)'
;MNVVPPIINSTWKSSDSTPCSSSWEGVECDHALNVITLNLSDYSISDLSSNLLSGTIPKSIGNCSQLGYLILDSNQLDGVLPESLNDLKELVQLSLNSNNLEGNCSGLTEFYAAINNLEGSIPSSLGELPGEIGNLKSLQNLDLSWNNLTGSIQVLDELSSLSELNISYNSFEENAYTTVMGKESDVYSYGVVLLELISRKKALDPSFMEGMDIVSWVRSLWEETGVIDEIVDSELAIEISRYNSNVMKEVTKVLLVAFKCTERDPRRRPTMRDVIKNL
;
A
#
# COMPACT_ATOMS: atom_id res chain seq x y z
N MET A 1 -22.53 3.68 -16.38
CA MET A 1 -23.92 3.83 -15.91
C MET A 1 -23.99 3.08 -14.60
N ASN A 2 -24.41 3.73 -13.52
CA ASN A 2 -24.36 3.10 -12.21
C ASN A 2 -25.39 1.98 -12.13
N VAL A 3 -24.98 0.79 -11.68
CA VAL A 3 -25.89 -0.32 -11.42
C VAL A 3 -26.15 -0.34 -9.93
N VAL A 4 -27.42 -0.17 -9.54
CA VAL A 4 -27.84 -0.20 -8.14
C VAL A 4 -28.49 -1.56 -7.85
N PRO A 5 -28.03 -2.31 -6.84
CA PRO A 5 -28.63 -3.58 -6.45
C PRO A 5 -30.16 -3.46 -6.24
N PRO A 6 -30.97 -4.47 -6.59
CA PRO A 6 -32.42 -4.42 -6.47
C PRO A 6 -32.92 -4.08 -5.06
N ILE A 7 -32.21 -4.53 -4.01
CA ILE A 7 -32.56 -4.25 -2.62
C ILE A 7 -32.46 -2.76 -2.30
N ILE A 8 -31.38 -2.09 -2.73
CA ILE A 8 -31.18 -0.65 -2.59
C ILE A 8 -32.18 0.10 -3.48
N ASN A 9 -32.33 -0.33 -4.74
CA ASN A 9 -33.24 0.30 -5.70
C ASN A 9 -34.73 0.21 -5.28
N SER A 10 -35.08 -0.71 -4.38
CA SER A 10 -36.44 -0.82 -3.85
C SER A 10 -36.80 0.29 -2.86
N THR A 11 -35.80 0.87 -2.19
CA THR A 11 -35.98 1.93 -1.19
C THR A 11 -35.61 3.31 -1.74
N TRP A 12 -34.59 3.39 -2.61
CA TRP A 12 -34.11 4.63 -3.19
C TRP A 12 -35.04 5.16 -4.28
N LYS A 13 -35.71 6.28 -4.01
CA LYS A 13 -36.66 6.90 -4.95
C LYS A 13 -36.17 8.28 -5.36
N SER A 14 -35.83 8.46 -6.64
CA SER A 14 -35.40 9.75 -7.18
C SER A 14 -36.44 10.87 -7.05
N SER A 15 -37.70 10.55 -6.76
CA SER A 15 -38.76 11.52 -6.46
C SER A 15 -38.67 12.13 -5.07
N ASP A 16 -37.92 11.51 -4.15
CA ASP A 16 -37.82 11.99 -2.78
C ASP A 16 -37.00 13.27 -2.73
N SER A 17 -37.48 14.27 -1.98
CA SER A 17 -36.78 15.54 -1.82
C SER A 17 -35.45 15.38 -1.10
N THR A 18 -35.34 14.37 -0.24
CA THR A 18 -34.12 13.99 0.46
C THR A 18 -34.09 12.47 0.66
N PRO A 19 -32.91 11.84 0.74
CA PRO A 19 -32.82 10.42 1.09
C PRO A 19 -33.30 10.14 2.54
N CYS A 20 -33.34 11.17 3.39
CA CYS A 20 -33.77 11.08 4.79
C CYS A 20 -35.29 11.00 4.98
N SER A 21 -36.10 11.36 3.98
CA SER A 21 -37.55 11.40 4.14
C SER A 21 -38.22 10.02 4.07
N SER A 22 -37.53 9.02 3.52
CA SER A 22 -38.15 7.76 3.11
C SER A 22 -37.38 6.50 3.54
N SER A 23 -36.56 6.61 4.59
CA SER A 23 -35.78 5.48 5.15
C SER A 23 -35.02 4.70 4.07
N TRP A 24 -34.24 5.42 3.26
CA TRP A 24 -33.42 4.78 2.24
C TRP A 24 -32.46 3.78 2.88
N GLU A 25 -32.40 2.58 2.29
CA GLU A 25 -31.51 1.54 2.78
C GLU A 25 -30.06 2.06 2.78
N GLY A 26 -29.35 1.82 3.87
CA GLY A 26 -27.98 2.28 4.05
C GLY A 26 -27.80 3.77 4.35
N VAL A 27 -28.88 4.56 4.48
CA VAL A 27 -28.80 5.99 4.81
C VAL A 27 -29.27 6.24 6.24
N GLU A 28 -28.42 6.86 7.05
CA GLU A 28 -28.78 7.40 8.36
C GLU A 28 -28.76 8.92 8.34
N CYS A 29 -29.72 9.52 9.03
CA CYS A 29 -29.86 10.98 9.07
C CYS A 29 -30.00 11.50 10.49
N ASP A 30 -29.55 12.74 10.69
CA ASP A 30 -29.77 13.47 11.93
C ASP A 30 -31.22 13.98 12.06
N HIS A 31 -31.52 14.63 13.19
CA HIS A 31 -32.83 15.23 13.46
C HIS A 31 -33.19 16.39 12.52
N ALA A 32 -32.21 16.96 11.81
CA ALA A 32 -32.38 18.04 10.84
C ALA A 32 -32.51 17.53 9.40
N LEU A 33 -32.60 16.21 9.20
CA LEU A 33 -32.69 15.52 7.90
C LEU A 33 -31.44 15.69 7.03
N ASN A 34 -30.27 15.86 7.64
CA ASN A 34 -28.99 15.75 6.96
C ASN A 34 -28.51 14.30 6.98
N VAL A 35 -27.90 13.84 5.89
CA VAL A 35 -27.27 12.52 5.84
C VAL A 35 -25.99 12.55 6.66
N ILE A 36 -25.89 11.66 7.66
CA ILE A 36 -24.72 11.53 8.54
C ILE A 36 -23.97 10.22 8.32
N THR A 37 -24.65 9.17 7.86
CA THR A 37 -24.05 7.88 7.51
C THR A 37 -24.59 7.42 6.16
N LEU A 38 -23.69 6.99 5.27
CA LEU A 38 -24.02 6.22 4.09
C LEU A 38 -23.23 4.92 4.14
N ASN A 39 -23.91 3.82 4.44
CA ASN A 39 -23.34 2.49 4.50
C ASN A 39 -24.03 1.55 3.51
N LEU A 40 -23.33 1.22 2.43
CA LEU A 40 -23.75 0.27 1.40
C LEU A 40 -22.89 -1.00 1.41
N SER A 41 -22.20 -1.25 2.52
CA SER A 41 -21.41 -2.44 2.79
C SER A 41 -22.24 -3.37 3.65
N ASP A 42 -22.71 -4.47 3.09
CA ASP A 42 -23.56 -5.37 3.86
C ASP A 42 -22.73 -6.39 4.65
N TYR A 43 -22.85 -6.32 5.99
CA TYR A 43 -22.44 -7.39 6.90
C TYR A 43 -23.59 -8.41 7.05
N SER A 44 -23.87 -9.15 5.97
CA SER A 44 -24.49 -10.48 5.97
C SER A 44 -25.78 -10.69 6.76
N ILE A 45 -26.96 -10.76 6.11
CA ILE A 45 -27.98 -11.78 6.47
C ILE A 45 -28.66 -12.35 5.20
N SER A 46 -28.21 -13.55 4.79
CA SER A 46 -28.92 -14.54 3.97
C SER A 46 -29.40 -14.12 2.56
N ASP A 47 -28.51 -13.71 1.67
CA ASP A 47 -28.46 -14.24 0.30
C ASP A 47 -27.10 -13.91 -0.32
N LEU A 48 -26.60 -14.77 -1.19
CA LEU A 48 -25.23 -14.75 -1.74
C LEU A 48 -25.00 -13.63 -2.78
N SER A 49 -25.14 -12.37 -2.40
CA SER A 49 -24.69 -11.25 -3.25
C SER A 49 -23.87 -10.26 -2.47
N SER A 50 -22.55 -10.27 -2.72
CA SER A 50 -21.76 -9.04 -2.74
C SER A 50 -22.60 -7.93 -3.40
N ASN A 51 -22.71 -6.75 -2.80
CA ASN A 51 -23.47 -5.67 -3.41
C ASN A 51 -22.84 -5.37 -4.79
N LEU A 52 -23.59 -5.66 -5.85
CA LEU A 52 -23.15 -5.47 -7.24
C LEU A 52 -23.18 -3.97 -7.63
N LEU A 53 -23.03 -3.07 -6.66
CA LEU A 53 -23.03 -1.63 -6.92
C LEU A 53 -21.81 -1.33 -7.79
N SER A 54 -22.05 -0.88 -9.02
CA SER A 54 -20.99 -0.59 -9.99
C SER A 54 -21.17 0.77 -10.64
N GLY A 55 -20.14 1.23 -11.32
CA GLY A 55 -20.01 2.60 -11.79
C GLY A 55 -19.24 3.45 -10.79
N THR A 56 -19.19 4.76 -11.04
CA THR A 56 -18.32 5.67 -10.29
C THR A 56 -19.03 6.27 -9.09
N ILE A 57 -18.25 6.64 -8.06
CA ILE A 57 -18.75 7.49 -6.97
C ILE A 57 -19.14 8.87 -7.55
N PRO A 58 -20.40 9.31 -7.42
CA PRO A 58 -20.85 10.54 -8.06
C PRO A 58 -20.35 11.78 -7.32
N LYS A 59 -20.00 12.84 -8.06
CA LYS A 59 -19.57 14.14 -7.49
C LYS A 59 -20.59 14.75 -6.53
N SER A 60 -21.87 14.40 -6.67
CA SER A 60 -22.93 14.86 -5.78
C SER A 60 -22.78 14.36 -4.34
N ILE A 61 -21.89 13.40 -4.07
CA ILE A 61 -21.60 12.97 -2.70
C ILE A 61 -21.14 14.14 -1.83
N GLY A 62 -20.38 15.10 -2.40
CA GLY A 62 -19.93 16.30 -1.71
C GLY A 62 -21.04 17.23 -1.24
N ASN A 63 -22.28 17.07 -1.71
CA ASN A 63 -23.42 17.83 -1.21
C ASN A 63 -23.84 17.40 0.20
N CYS A 64 -23.42 16.23 0.67
CA CYS A 64 -23.76 15.71 2.00
C CYS A 64 -22.82 16.30 3.06
N SER A 65 -22.85 17.62 3.26
CA SER A 65 -21.88 18.35 4.09
C SER A 65 -21.74 17.87 5.56
N GLN A 66 -22.74 17.15 6.08
CA GLN A 66 -22.75 16.59 7.45
C GLN A 66 -22.39 15.09 7.50
N LEU A 67 -21.97 14.50 6.37
CA LEU A 67 -21.65 13.08 6.29
C LEU A 67 -20.40 12.78 7.12
N GLY A 68 -20.58 11.98 8.18
CA GLY A 68 -19.51 11.53 9.07
C GLY A 68 -18.93 10.17 8.70
N TYR A 69 -19.76 9.28 8.13
CA TYR A 69 -19.37 7.91 7.83
C TYR A 69 -19.79 7.52 6.41
N LEU A 70 -18.82 7.21 5.56
CA LEU A 70 -19.04 6.69 4.21
C LEU A 70 -18.43 5.30 4.07
N ILE A 71 -19.28 4.28 4.01
CA ILE A 71 -18.88 2.86 4.03
C ILE A 71 -19.42 2.20 2.77
N LEU A 72 -18.53 1.87 1.83
CA LEU A 72 -18.81 1.32 0.50
C LEU A 72 -17.95 0.07 0.20
N ASP A 73 -17.35 -0.53 1.21
CA ASP A 73 -16.67 -1.82 1.15
C ASP A 73 -17.45 -2.89 0.36
N SER A 74 -16.72 -3.76 -0.34
CA SER A 74 -17.22 -4.97 -1.01
C SER A 74 -18.27 -4.69 -2.09
N ASN A 75 -17.97 -3.73 -2.96
CA ASN A 75 -18.80 -3.38 -4.12
C ASN A 75 -18.00 -3.56 -5.43
N GLN A 76 -18.59 -3.19 -6.57
CA GLN A 76 -17.98 -3.20 -7.89
C GLN A 76 -17.74 -1.77 -8.40
N LEU A 77 -17.56 -0.80 -7.51
CA LEU A 77 -17.37 0.60 -7.86
C LEU A 77 -16.03 0.75 -8.61
N ASP A 78 -16.02 1.62 -9.61
CA ASP A 78 -14.87 1.83 -10.49
C ASP A 78 -14.59 3.32 -10.75
N GLY A 79 -13.46 3.59 -11.41
CA GLY A 79 -13.04 4.94 -11.76
C GLY A 79 -12.43 5.74 -10.61
N VAL A 80 -12.22 7.02 -10.86
CA VAL A 80 -11.45 7.91 -9.97
C VAL A 80 -12.31 8.44 -8.83
N LEU A 81 -11.75 8.46 -7.61
CA LEU A 81 -12.35 9.14 -6.45
C LEU A 81 -12.65 10.62 -6.79
N PRO A 82 -13.89 11.10 -6.60
CA PRO A 82 -14.24 12.46 -6.97
C PRO A 82 -13.66 13.46 -5.97
N GLU A 83 -13.07 14.55 -6.47
CA GLU A 83 -12.50 15.63 -5.64
C GLU A 83 -13.49 16.22 -4.62
N SER A 84 -14.79 16.10 -4.89
CA SER A 84 -15.87 16.50 -3.98
C SER A 84 -15.89 15.74 -2.65
N LEU A 85 -15.19 14.61 -2.53
CA LEU A 85 -14.99 13.96 -1.22
C LEU A 85 -14.24 14.88 -0.26
N ASN A 86 -13.37 15.75 -0.77
CA ASN A 86 -12.65 16.74 0.03
C ASN A 86 -13.58 17.86 0.55
N ASP A 87 -14.80 17.98 0.05
CA ASP A 87 -15.80 18.95 0.54
C ASP A 87 -16.52 18.48 1.82
N LEU A 88 -16.40 17.19 2.15
CA LEU A 88 -17.04 16.56 3.30
C LEU A 88 -16.24 16.82 4.58
N LYS A 89 -16.41 18.01 5.16
CA LYS A 89 -15.57 18.47 6.28
C LYS A 89 -15.80 17.72 7.59
N GLU A 90 -16.96 17.09 7.74
CA GLU A 90 -17.33 16.30 8.92
C GLU A 90 -16.99 14.80 8.75
N LEU A 91 -16.41 14.39 7.61
CA LEU A 91 -16.15 12.98 7.33
C LEU A 91 -15.06 12.43 8.24
N VAL A 92 -15.46 11.52 9.12
CA VAL A 92 -14.58 10.83 10.06
C VAL A 92 -14.00 9.58 9.41
N GLN A 93 -14.86 8.76 8.81
CA GLN A 93 -14.50 7.45 8.29
C GLN A 93 -14.87 7.32 6.80
N LEU A 94 -13.89 6.91 6.01
CA LEU A 94 -14.07 6.49 4.62
C LEU A 94 -13.60 5.04 4.45
N SER A 95 -14.54 4.14 4.17
CA SER A 95 -14.29 2.72 3.94
C SER A 95 -14.70 2.34 2.51
N LEU A 96 -13.73 1.90 1.71
CA LEU A 96 -13.83 1.64 0.27
C LEU A 96 -13.24 0.27 -0.11
N ASN A 97 -12.99 -0.61 0.86
CA ASN A 97 -12.26 -1.85 0.66
C ASN A 97 -12.91 -2.73 -0.41
N SER A 98 -12.15 -3.52 -1.16
CA SER A 98 -12.71 -4.49 -2.13
C SER A 98 -13.62 -3.82 -3.16
N ASN A 99 -13.06 -2.87 -3.91
CA ASN A 99 -13.66 -2.21 -5.08
C ASN A 99 -12.62 -2.14 -6.23
N ASN A 100 -12.93 -1.44 -7.32
CA ASN A 100 -12.04 -1.20 -8.46
C ASN A 100 -11.68 0.30 -8.61
N LEU A 101 -11.53 1.02 -7.49
CA LEU A 101 -11.37 2.48 -7.48
C LEU A 101 -9.91 2.90 -7.72
N GLU A 102 -9.75 4.10 -8.27
CA GLU A 102 -8.47 4.76 -8.59
C GLU A 102 -8.41 6.17 -7.97
N GLY A 103 -7.21 6.78 -7.89
CA GLY A 103 -7.02 8.16 -7.44
C GLY A 103 -6.68 8.32 -5.95
N ASN A 104 -6.82 9.53 -5.42
CA ASN A 104 -6.44 9.86 -4.04
C ASN A 104 -7.51 10.70 -3.32
N CYS A 105 -7.41 10.77 -1.99
CA CYS A 105 -8.28 11.58 -1.12
C CYS A 105 -7.44 12.21 0.00
N SER A 106 -7.88 13.37 0.53
CA SER A 106 -7.32 14.01 1.72
C SER A 106 -8.40 14.22 2.79
N GLY A 107 -8.05 14.62 4.01
CA GLY A 107 -9.07 15.07 4.98
C GLY A 107 -9.66 14.06 5.96
N LEU A 108 -9.05 12.88 6.19
CA LEU A 108 -9.72 11.76 6.88
C LEU A 108 -9.11 11.43 8.25
N THR A 109 -9.95 10.98 9.19
CA THR A 109 -9.53 10.44 10.51
C THR A 109 -9.38 8.91 10.49
N GLU A 110 -10.18 8.23 9.67
CA GLU A 110 -10.03 6.82 9.36
C GLU A 110 -10.18 6.59 7.85
N PHE A 111 -9.23 5.86 7.25
CA PHE A 111 -9.25 5.57 5.81
C PHE A 111 -8.91 4.11 5.54
N TYR A 112 -9.89 3.36 5.04
CA TYR A 112 -9.75 1.95 4.68
C TYR A 112 -10.04 1.79 3.18
N ALA A 113 -9.03 1.51 2.38
CA ALA A 113 -9.15 1.34 0.93
C ALA A 113 -8.37 0.13 0.43
N ALA A 114 -8.29 -0.92 1.24
CA ALA A 114 -7.62 -2.16 0.89
C ALA A 114 -8.30 -2.88 -0.28
N ILE A 115 -7.56 -3.68 -1.06
CA ILE A 115 -8.11 -4.48 -2.17
C ILE A 115 -8.81 -3.58 -3.21
N ASN A 116 -8.03 -2.66 -3.78
CA ASN A 116 -8.47 -1.74 -4.84
C ASN A 116 -7.38 -1.66 -5.94
N ASN A 117 -7.59 -0.78 -6.92
CA ASN A 117 -6.63 -0.50 -7.98
C ASN A 117 -5.89 0.83 -7.75
N LEU A 118 -5.76 1.29 -6.49
CA LEU A 118 -5.11 2.58 -6.21
C LEU A 118 -3.65 2.54 -6.66
N GLU A 119 -3.24 3.55 -7.40
CA GLU A 119 -1.90 3.69 -7.97
C GLU A 119 -1.26 5.04 -7.63
N GLY A 120 0.04 5.15 -7.88
CA GLY A 120 0.83 6.33 -7.54
C GLY A 120 1.27 6.38 -6.08
N SER A 121 1.77 7.54 -5.65
CA SER A 121 2.31 7.75 -4.30
C SER A 121 1.25 8.16 -3.29
N ILE A 122 1.43 7.78 -2.02
CA ILE A 122 0.62 8.30 -0.92
C ILE A 122 0.75 9.84 -0.88
N PRO A 123 -0.36 10.59 -0.98
CA PRO A 123 -0.30 12.05 -1.06
C PRO A 123 0.09 12.66 0.29
N SER A 124 0.89 13.74 0.28
CA SER A 124 1.27 14.47 1.50
C SER A 124 0.06 14.98 2.30
N SER A 125 -1.04 15.26 1.58
CA SER A 125 -2.30 15.72 2.14
C SER A 125 -3.13 14.65 2.84
N LEU A 126 -2.68 13.38 2.84
CA LEU A 126 -3.38 12.33 3.55
C LEU A 126 -3.47 12.67 5.03
N GLY A 127 -4.69 12.62 5.57
CA GLY A 127 -4.97 12.91 6.99
C GLY A 127 -4.93 14.39 7.39
N GLU A 128 -4.66 15.34 6.48
CA GLU A 128 -4.72 16.78 6.79
C GLU A 128 -6.14 17.22 7.12
N LEU A 129 -6.37 17.75 8.34
CA LEU A 129 -7.68 18.27 8.71
C LEU A 129 -8.09 19.50 7.87
N PRO A 130 -9.38 19.68 7.52
CA PRO A 130 -9.82 20.89 6.84
C PRO A 130 -9.82 22.14 7.74
N GLY A 131 -9.52 23.32 7.17
CA GLY A 131 -9.64 24.63 7.84
C GLY A 131 -8.32 25.21 8.39
N GLU A 132 -8.41 26.24 9.25
CA GLU A 132 -7.24 26.95 9.86
C GLU A 132 -6.36 26.06 10.77
N ILE A 133 -6.76 24.80 10.98
CA ILE A 133 -6.07 23.77 11.77
C ILE A 133 -5.24 22.84 10.84
N GLY A 134 -5.25 23.06 9.53
CA GLY A 134 -4.75 22.16 8.47
C GLY A 134 -3.28 21.76 8.45
N ASN A 135 -2.53 22.03 9.52
CA ASN A 135 -1.25 21.39 9.81
C ASN A 135 -1.36 20.17 10.73
N LEU A 136 -2.53 19.91 11.33
CA LEU A 136 -2.73 18.75 12.20
C LEU A 136 -3.24 17.57 11.38
N LYS A 137 -2.54 16.44 11.50
CA LYS A 137 -2.97 15.16 10.93
C LYS A 137 -3.64 14.31 11.99
N SER A 138 -4.93 13.99 11.80
CA SER A 138 -5.75 13.25 12.78
C SER A 138 -5.92 11.77 12.46
N LEU A 139 -5.37 11.29 11.33
CA LEU A 139 -5.54 9.92 10.88
C LEU A 139 -5.03 8.91 11.92
N GLN A 140 -5.93 8.05 12.41
CA GLN A 140 -5.65 7.04 13.44
C GLN A 140 -5.47 5.66 12.82
N ASN A 141 -6.35 5.31 11.88
CA ASN A 141 -6.36 3.99 11.25
C ASN A 141 -6.25 4.13 9.73
N LEU A 142 -5.27 3.44 9.15
CA LEU A 142 -5.00 3.44 7.72
C LEU A 142 -4.77 2.01 7.21
N ASP A 143 -5.66 1.53 6.33
CA ASP A 143 -5.44 0.31 5.56
C ASP A 143 -5.48 0.60 4.06
N LEU A 144 -4.34 0.47 3.40
CA LEU A 144 -4.15 0.61 1.96
C LEU A 144 -3.66 -0.70 1.33
N SER A 145 -3.76 -1.83 2.04
CA SER A 145 -3.17 -3.08 1.58
C SER A 145 -3.81 -3.60 0.29
N TRP A 146 -3.09 -4.42 -0.47
CA TRP A 146 -3.60 -4.97 -1.74
C TRP A 146 -4.02 -3.88 -2.73
N ASN A 147 -3.09 -2.98 -3.03
CA ASN A 147 -3.23 -1.95 -4.06
C ASN A 147 -1.98 -1.95 -4.95
N ASN A 148 -1.90 -1.02 -5.91
CA ASN A 148 -0.74 -0.82 -6.78
C ASN A 148 0.01 0.47 -6.45
N LEU A 149 0.00 0.89 -5.18
CA LEU A 149 0.66 2.13 -4.75
C LEU A 149 2.18 1.99 -4.86
N THR A 150 2.83 3.08 -5.25
CA THR A 150 4.27 3.18 -5.50
C THR A 150 4.86 4.40 -4.76
N GLY A 151 6.14 4.70 -4.97
CA GLY A 151 6.77 5.91 -4.43
C GLY A 151 7.11 5.83 -2.93
N SER A 152 7.36 7.00 -2.32
CA SER A 152 7.89 7.12 -0.96
C SER A 152 6.82 6.99 0.12
N ILE A 153 7.18 6.29 1.21
CA ILE A 153 6.36 6.17 2.42
C ILE A 153 6.69 7.22 3.49
N GLN A 154 7.61 8.18 3.23
CA GLN A 154 8.02 9.19 4.22
C GLN A 154 6.85 10.07 4.73
N VAL A 155 5.80 10.23 3.91
CA VAL A 155 4.58 10.93 4.33
C VAL A 155 3.93 10.31 5.58
N LEU A 156 4.14 9.01 5.81
CA LEU A 156 3.63 8.32 6.98
C LEU A 156 4.28 8.81 8.28
N ASP A 157 5.50 9.37 8.23
CA ASP A 157 6.19 9.95 9.39
C ASP A 157 5.46 11.21 9.92
N GLU A 158 4.70 11.89 9.05
CA GLU A 158 3.94 13.08 9.40
C GLU A 158 2.59 12.72 10.06
N LEU A 159 2.13 11.46 9.96
CA LEU A 159 0.88 10.96 10.54
C LEU A 159 1.05 10.59 12.02
N SER A 160 1.37 11.59 12.84
CA SER A 160 1.71 11.39 14.26
C SER A 160 0.60 10.77 15.14
N SER A 161 -0.64 10.78 14.67
CA SER A 161 -1.81 10.23 15.39
C SER A 161 -2.09 8.76 15.06
N LEU A 162 -1.30 8.13 14.18
CA LEU A 162 -1.59 6.81 13.64
C LEU A 162 -1.37 5.70 14.68
N SER A 163 -2.42 4.93 14.95
CA SER A 163 -2.41 3.75 15.82
C SER A 163 -2.33 2.44 15.05
N GLU A 164 -2.96 2.37 13.89
CA GLU A 164 -3.04 1.15 13.07
C GLU A 164 -2.69 1.47 11.61
N LEU A 165 -1.73 0.72 11.05
CA LEU A 165 -1.23 0.91 9.70
C LEU A 165 -1.08 -0.44 8.99
N ASN A 166 -1.71 -0.58 7.83
CA ASN A 166 -1.52 -1.70 6.92
C ASN A 166 -1.32 -1.19 5.48
N ILE A 167 -0.09 -1.31 4.97
CA ILE A 167 0.28 -0.94 3.59
C ILE A 167 0.83 -2.15 2.81
N SER A 168 0.60 -3.36 3.33
CA SER A 168 1.11 -4.60 2.74
C SER A 168 0.56 -4.85 1.34
N TYR A 169 1.24 -5.65 0.51
CA TYR A 169 0.78 -5.95 -0.86
C TYR A 169 0.55 -4.70 -1.71
N ASN A 170 1.56 -3.82 -1.73
CA ASN A 170 1.68 -2.68 -2.64
C ASN A 170 3.03 -2.74 -3.38
N SER A 171 3.21 -1.84 -4.33
CA SER A 171 4.42 -1.70 -5.16
C SER A 171 5.32 -0.56 -4.66
N PHE A 172 5.30 -0.24 -3.35
CA PHE A 172 6.18 0.78 -2.77
C PHE A 172 7.62 0.42 -3.03
N GLU A 173 8.40 1.39 -3.50
CA GLU A 173 9.84 1.21 -3.64
C GLU A 173 10.39 0.87 -2.27
N GLU A 174 11.00 -0.31 -2.13
CA GLU A 174 11.75 -0.67 -0.93
C GLU A 174 13.01 0.20 -0.89
N ASN A 175 12.85 1.47 -0.50
CA ASN A 175 13.88 2.40 -0.05
C ASN A 175 14.88 2.89 -1.11
N ALA A 176 14.47 3.73 -2.07
CA ALA A 176 15.47 4.56 -2.76
C ALA A 176 16.17 5.55 -1.78
N TYR A 177 15.48 6.05 -0.74
CA TYR A 177 16.07 6.95 0.28
C TYR A 177 15.28 6.92 1.61
N THR A 178 15.44 5.90 2.46
CA THR A 178 14.94 6.00 3.85
C THR A 178 15.74 7.05 4.62
N THR A 179 15.10 8.15 5.02
CA THR A 179 15.59 9.05 6.09
C THR A 179 15.20 8.56 7.48
N VAL A 180 14.61 7.36 7.60
CA VAL A 180 14.55 6.66 8.89
C VAL A 180 15.89 5.95 9.08
N MET A 181 16.81 6.60 9.80
CA MET A 181 17.97 5.92 10.37
C MET A 181 17.49 4.87 11.37
N GLY A 182 17.24 3.65 10.88
CA GLY A 182 17.05 2.44 11.66
C GLY A 182 18.18 1.47 11.36
N LYS A 183 18.69 0.78 12.38
CA LYS A 183 19.80 -0.19 12.26
C LYS A 183 19.48 -1.32 11.28
N GLU A 184 18.21 -1.51 10.96
CA GLU A 184 17.65 -2.53 10.09
C GLU A 184 17.68 -2.13 8.60
N SER A 185 17.62 -0.82 8.27
CA SER A 185 17.78 -0.30 6.90
C SER A 185 19.26 -0.39 6.45
N ASP A 186 20.18 -0.18 7.39
CA ASP A 186 21.62 -0.35 7.18
C ASP A 186 21.98 -1.79 6.80
N VAL A 187 21.32 -2.79 7.40
CA VAL A 187 21.57 -4.22 7.13
C VAL A 187 21.15 -4.59 5.71
N TYR A 188 19.96 -4.18 5.28
CA TYR A 188 19.49 -4.47 3.93
C TYR A 188 20.41 -3.86 2.87
N SER A 189 20.71 -2.57 3.03
CA SER A 189 21.62 -1.83 2.13
C SER A 189 23.00 -2.48 2.08
N TYR A 190 23.52 -2.93 3.22
CA TYR A 190 24.78 -3.69 3.27
C TYR A 190 24.69 -4.99 2.46
N GLY A 191 23.58 -5.73 2.59
CA GLY A 191 23.32 -6.93 1.80
C GLY A 191 23.32 -6.66 0.29
N VAL A 192 22.67 -5.58 -0.16
CA VAL A 192 22.69 -5.16 -1.56
C VAL A 192 24.11 -4.86 -2.03
N VAL A 193 24.89 -4.09 -1.26
CA VAL A 193 26.29 -3.78 -1.59
C VAL A 193 27.14 -5.05 -1.73
N LEU A 194 26.93 -6.06 -0.86
CA LEU A 194 27.62 -7.35 -1.01
C LEU A 194 27.27 -8.04 -2.33
N LEU A 195 26.00 -8.02 -2.74
CA LEU A 195 25.58 -8.58 -4.03
C LEU A 195 26.17 -7.81 -5.21
N GLU A 196 26.22 -6.47 -5.12
CA GLU A 196 26.85 -5.63 -6.15
C GLU A 196 28.35 -5.91 -6.26
N LEU A 197 29.04 -6.13 -5.14
CA LEU A 197 30.47 -6.48 -5.13
C LEU A 197 30.75 -7.85 -5.74
N ILE A 198 29.90 -8.85 -5.43
CA ILE A 198 30.06 -10.22 -5.92
C ILE A 198 29.76 -10.30 -7.43
N SER A 199 28.68 -9.65 -7.87
CA SER A 199 28.20 -9.75 -9.26
C SER A 199 28.75 -8.67 -10.19
N ARG A 200 29.35 -7.61 -9.64
CA ARG A 200 29.68 -6.34 -10.32
C ARG A 200 28.52 -5.72 -11.10
N LYS A 201 27.28 -6.02 -10.72
CA LYS A 201 26.07 -5.41 -11.26
C LYS A 201 25.53 -4.37 -10.29
N LYS A 202 24.81 -3.39 -10.82
CA LYS A 202 24.09 -2.41 -9.99
C LYS A 202 22.77 -2.99 -9.49
N ALA A 203 22.23 -2.42 -8.42
CA ALA A 203 20.92 -2.82 -7.89
C ALA A 203 19.79 -2.92 -8.94
N LEU A 204 19.81 -2.03 -9.94
CA LEU A 204 18.92 -2.03 -11.11
C LEU A 204 19.75 -2.05 -12.39
N ASP A 205 20.36 -3.20 -12.68
CA ASP A 205 21.19 -3.37 -13.87
C ASP A 205 20.31 -3.61 -15.12
N PRO A 206 20.59 -2.95 -16.25
CA PRO A 206 19.82 -3.15 -17.49
C PRO A 206 19.86 -4.57 -18.06
N SER A 207 20.77 -5.43 -17.57
CA SER A 207 20.82 -6.84 -17.96
C SER A 207 19.76 -7.71 -17.29
N PHE A 208 19.02 -7.20 -16.30
CA PHE A 208 17.93 -7.91 -15.64
C PHE A 208 16.63 -7.83 -16.45
N MET A 209 15.70 -8.75 -16.19
CA MET A 209 14.34 -8.65 -16.76
C MET A 209 13.64 -7.40 -16.22
N GLU A 210 12.69 -6.86 -17.00
CA GLU A 210 11.95 -5.65 -16.60
C GLU A 210 11.24 -5.86 -15.24
N GLY A 211 11.43 -4.91 -14.32
CA GLY A 211 10.90 -5.00 -12.95
C GLY A 211 11.70 -5.88 -11.99
N MET A 212 12.84 -6.43 -12.40
CA MET A 212 13.70 -7.27 -11.56
C MET A 212 14.89 -6.48 -10.99
N ASP A 213 15.07 -6.54 -9.67
CA ASP A 213 16.23 -6.00 -8.96
C ASP A 213 17.33 -7.07 -8.75
N ILE A 214 18.51 -6.65 -8.28
CA ILE A 214 19.65 -7.53 -8.03
C ILE A 214 19.37 -8.64 -7.00
N VAL A 215 18.56 -8.39 -5.96
CA VAL A 215 18.23 -9.39 -4.94
C VAL A 215 17.36 -10.48 -5.55
N SER A 216 16.33 -10.07 -6.29
CA SER A 216 15.41 -10.95 -7.01
C SER A 216 16.14 -11.78 -8.07
N TRP A 217 17.03 -11.14 -8.83
CA TRP A 217 17.87 -11.80 -9.84
C TRP A 217 18.80 -12.85 -9.21
N VAL A 218 19.58 -12.48 -8.20
CA VAL A 218 20.53 -13.40 -7.56
C VAL A 218 19.83 -14.56 -6.86
N ARG A 219 18.69 -14.31 -6.19
CA ARG A 219 17.90 -15.39 -5.56
C ARG A 219 17.35 -16.37 -6.59
N SER A 220 16.82 -15.87 -7.71
CA SER A 220 16.32 -16.72 -8.80
C SER A 220 17.42 -17.64 -9.34
N LEU A 221 18.61 -17.09 -9.62
CA LEU A 221 19.74 -17.87 -10.10
C LEU A 221 20.22 -18.89 -9.07
N TRP A 222 20.26 -18.52 -7.79
CA TRP A 222 20.66 -19.42 -6.72
C TRP A 222 19.67 -20.55 -6.49
N GLU A 223 18.37 -20.29 -6.56
CA GLU A 223 17.32 -21.30 -6.44
C GLU A 223 17.31 -22.27 -7.62
N GLU A 224 17.62 -21.78 -8.83
CA GLU A 224 17.69 -22.61 -10.04
C GLU A 224 18.95 -23.48 -10.07
N THR A 225 20.11 -22.91 -9.75
CA THR A 225 21.41 -23.56 -9.98
C THR A 225 22.06 -24.10 -8.72
N GLY A 226 21.87 -23.42 -7.58
CA GLY A 226 22.61 -23.67 -6.33
C GLY A 226 24.12 -23.49 -6.43
N VAL A 227 24.61 -22.85 -7.50
CA VAL A 227 26.04 -22.70 -7.81
C VAL A 227 26.39 -21.21 -7.90
N ILE A 228 27.46 -20.82 -7.23
CA ILE A 228 27.85 -19.41 -7.11
C ILE A 228 28.48 -18.84 -8.38
N ASP A 229 29.04 -19.70 -9.25
CA ASP A 229 29.73 -19.32 -10.47
C ASP A 229 28.84 -18.56 -11.48
N GLU A 230 27.52 -18.78 -11.45
CA GLU A 230 26.55 -18.06 -12.31
C GLU A 230 26.19 -16.66 -11.77
N ILE A 231 26.54 -16.38 -10.51
CA ILE A 231 26.24 -15.12 -9.82
C ILE A 231 27.47 -14.21 -9.76
N VAL A 232 28.65 -14.80 -9.53
CA VAL A 232 29.91 -14.07 -9.42
C VAL A 232 30.29 -13.51 -10.79
N ASP A 233 30.74 -12.26 -10.80
CA ASP A 233 31.31 -11.65 -11.99
C ASP A 233 32.42 -12.54 -12.59
N SER A 234 32.38 -12.74 -13.90
CA SER A 234 33.31 -13.65 -14.59
C SER A 234 34.79 -13.22 -14.44
N GLU A 235 35.09 -11.92 -14.41
CA GLU A 235 36.45 -11.42 -14.21
C GLU A 235 36.90 -11.65 -12.76
N LEU A 236 36.03 -11.36 -11.79
CA LEU A 236 36.25 -11.64 -10.38
C LEU A 236 36.45 -13.14 -10.11
N ALA A 237 35.65 -14.01 -10.73
CA ALA A 237 35.78 -15.46 -10.61
C ALA A 237 37.13 -15.96 -11.17
N ILE A 238 37.59 -15.40 -12.30
CA ILE A 238 38.91 -15.70 -12.86
C ILE A 238 40.04 -15.23 -11.92
N GLU A 239 39.92 -14.03 -11.36
CA GLU A 239 40.89 -13.53 -10.38
C GLU A 239 40.97 -14.46 -9.16
N ILE A 240 39.84 -14.83 -8.58
CA ILE A 240 39.77 -15.66 -7.37
C ILE A 240 40.27 -17.09 -7.62
N SER A 241 39.85 -17.70 -8.73
CA SER A 241 40.23 -19.07 -9.09
C SER A 241 41.73 -19.22 -9.38
N ARG A 242 42.40 -18.16 -9.84
CA ARG A 242 43.87 -18.14 -10.00
C ARG A 242 44.63 -18.20 -8.68
N TYR A 243 44.03 -17.74 -7.58
CA TYR A 243 44.67 -17.76 -6.27
C TYR A 243 44.38 -19.06 -5.51
N ASN A 244 43.12 -19.39 -5.24
CA ASN A 244 42.76 -20.57 -4.44
C ASN A 244 41.25 -20.90 -4.51
N SER A 245 40.91 -22.16 -4.79
CA SER A 245 39.51 -22.65 -4.82
C SER A 245 38.79 -22.56 -3.47
N ASN A 246 39.53 -22.49 -2.35
CA ASN A 246 38.93 -22.24 -1.03
C ASN A 246 38.35 -20.83 -0.88
N VAL A 247 38.82 -19.84 -1.67
CA VAL A 247 38.29 -18.48 -1.60
C VAL A 247 36.86 -18.43 -2.15
N MET A 248 36.51 -19.23 -3.16
CA MET A 248 35.12 -19.34 -3.64
C MET A 248 34.14 -19.82 -2.56
N LYS A 249 34.61 -20.64 -1.60
CA LYS A 249 33.81 -21.01 -0.43
C LYS A 249 33.54 -19.82 0.48
N GLU A 250 34.51 -18.92 0.63
CA GLU A 250 34.33 -17.68 1.39
C GLU A 250 33.38 -16.72 0.66
N VAL A 251 33.50 -16.59 -0.67
CA VAL A 251 32.54 -15.82 -1.48
C VAL A 251 31.11 -16.39 -1.33
N THR A 252 30.99 -17.71 -1.24
CA THR A 252 29.69 -18.36 -0.96
C THR A 252 29.14 -17.98 0.40
N LYS A 253 29.98 -17.91 1.44
CA LYS A 253 29.53 -17.41 2.75
C LYS A 253 29.08 -15.96 2.67
N VAL A 254 29.81 -15.09 1.96
CA VAL A 254 29.42 -13.69 1.76
C VAL A 254 28.07 -13.59 1.06
N LEU A 255 27.82 -14.42 0.02
CA LEU A 255 26.51 -14.51 -0.64
C LEU A 255 25.39 -14.92 0.32
N LEU A 256 25.63 -15.93 1.17
CA LEU A 256 24.65 -16.37 2.16
C LEU A 256 24.38 -15.31 3.24
N VAL A 257 25.40 -14.54 3.62
CA VAL A 257 25.23 -13.37 4.50
C VAL A 257 24.38 -12.31 3.79
N ALA A 258 24.67 -12.02 2.52
CA ALA A 258 23.90 -11.08 1.73
C ALA A 258 22.41 -11.48 1.65
N PHE A 259 22.09 -12.76 1.42
CA PHE A 259 20.71 -13.26 1.45
C PHE A 259 20.02 -13.12 2.80
N LYS A 260 20.73 -13.27 3.91
CA LYS A 260 20.14 -13.02 5.24
C LYS A 260 19.88 -11.53 5.47
N CYS A 261 20.80 -10.69 5.02
CA CYS A 261 20.66 -9.24 5.09
C CYS A 261 19.51 -8.72 4.23
N THR A 262 19.27 -9.35 3.06
CA THR A 262 18.20 -9.00 2.12
C THR A 262 16.97 -9.90 2.24
N GLU A 263 16.67 -10.40 3.45
CA GLU A 263 15.41 -11.10 3.71
C GLU A 263 14.22 -10.15 3.53
N ARG A 264 13.13 -10.65 2.93
CA ARG A 264 11.94 -9.82 2.67
C ARG A 264 11.26 -9.33 3.94
N ASP A 265 11.25 -10.16 5.00
CA ASP A 265 10.77 -9.75 6.33
C ASP A 265 11.92 -9.09 7.12
N PRO A 266 11.84 -7.79 7.45
CA PRO A 266 12.89 -7.09 8.20
C PRO A 266 13.22 -7.72 9.55
N ARG A 267 12.26 -8.40 10.19
CA ARG A 267 12.46 -9.08 11.49
C ARG A 267 13.30 -10.34 11.39
N ARG A 268 13.46 -10.88 10.17
CA ARG A 268 14.31 -12.04 9.88
C ARG A 268 15.74 -11.64 9.52
N ARG A 269 15.99 -10.35 9.29
CA ARG A 269 17.33 -9.82 9.02
C ARG A 269 18.17 -9.86 10.30
N PRO A 270 19.46 -10.23 10.22
CA PRO A 270 20.36 -10.18 11.37
C PRO A 270 20.65 -8.73 11.78
N THR A 271 21.17 -8.53 12.99
CA THR A 271 21.75 -7.23 13.33
C THR A 271 23.10 -7.05 12.63
N MET A 272 23.53 -5.81 12.35
CA MET A 272 24.88 -5.55 11.80
C MET A 272 26.00 -6.17 12.64
N ARG A 273 25.81 -6.26 13.97
CA ARG A 273 26.77 -6.94 14.86
C ARG A 273 26.88 -8.43 14.55
N ASP A 274 25.77 -9.08 14.21
CA ASP A 274 25.77 -10.50 13.87
C ASP A 274 26.25 -10.74 12.44
N VAL A 275 25.99 -9.82 11.51
CA VAL A 275 26.58 -9.84 10.16
C VAL A 275 28.11 -9.89 10.23
N ILE A 276 28.74 -8.99 11.01
CA ILE A 276 30.20 -8.93 11.16
C ILE A 276 30.78 -10.20 11.79
N LYS A 277 30.03 -10.92 12.63
CA LYS A 277 30.49 -12.20 13.22
C LYS A 277 30.47 -13.37 12.24
N ASN A 278 29.69 -13.27 11.15
CA ASN A 278 29.52 -14.32 10.15
C ASN A 278 30.42 -14.12 8.92
N LEU A 279 31.19 -13.03 8.88
CA LEU A 279 32.24 -12.73 7.91
C LEU A 279 33.62 -13.03 8.53
#